data_AF-A0A9W7WTK9-F1
#
_entry.id   AF-A0A9W7WTK9-F1
#
_cell.length_a   1.000
_cell.length_b   1.000
_cell.length_c   1.000
_cell.angle_alpha   90.00
_cell.angle_beta   90.00
_cell.angle_gamma   90.00
#
_symmetry.space_group_name_H-M   'P 1'
#
loop_
_entity.id
_entity.type
_entity.pdbx_description
1 polymer ?
#
loop_
_entity_poly.entity_id
_entity_poly.type
_entity_poly.pdbx_seq_one_letter_code
_entity_poly.pdbx_strand_id
1 'polypeptide(L)'
;MHLQKSDAAMGEIEGTYSALQTPGTRLGAHFNTGISTLEPGQSLKTTMGAGGKSHTKGLQIRVQGLDDAQEFFELELKADGQTLLSEMFRRINLIESDYFGLEFQNLQMNRVWLDPTKLMVKQVRRPMNSLFRLSVKFFPPDPGQLQEEFTRYLFSLQIKRDLTDGRLNCTENTAALLDRVQEKIMELHRRNM
;
A
#
# COMPACT_ATOMS: atom_id res chain seq x y z
N MET A 1 31.54 45.02 44.11
CA MET A 1 32.50 44.91 42.99
C MET A 1 31.85 44.09 41.90
N HIS A 2 31.41 44.75 40.82
CA HIS A 2 32.06 44.71 39.49
C HIS A 2 31.87 43.35 38.79
N LEU A 3 30.90 43.26 37.85
CA LEU A 3 31.10 43.15 36.38
C LEU A 3 31.55 41.70 35.98
N GLN A 4 31.12 41.05 34.90
CA GLN A 4 30.69 41.55 33.59
C GLN A 4 29.98 40.44 32.80
N LYS A 5 29.10 40.88 31.90
CA LYS A 5 28.54 40.14 30.75
C LYS A 5 29.63 39.69 29.78
N SER A 6 29.37 38.61 29.06
CA SER A 6 30.04 38.32 27.78
C SER A 6 28.97 38.08 26.71
N ASP A 7 28.67 39.13 25.95
CA ASP A 7 28.16 39.04 24.59
C ASP A 7 29.37 38.97 23.64
N ALA A 8 29.30 38.10 22.63
CA ALA A 8 30.02 38.27 21.37
C ALA A 8 29.29 37.51 20.26
N ALA A 9 28.60 38.27 19.42
CA ALA A 9 28.12 37.86 18.10
C ALA A 9 29.21 38.13 17.06
N MET A 10 29.38 37.26 16.07
CA MET A 10 29.67 37.60 14.67
C MET A 10 29.85 36.34 13.82
N GLY A 11 29.30 36.35 12.60
CA GLY A 11 29.66 35.38 11.57
C GLY A 11 28.60 35.16 10.51
N GLU A 12 28.21 36.21 9.77
CA GLU A 12 27.58 36.07 8.46
C GLU A 12 28.59 35.44 7.49
N ILE A 13 28.19 34.41 6.74
CA ILE A 13 28.87 34.03 5.50
C ILE A 13 27.84 33.73 4.41
N GLU A 14 27.65 34.72 3.54
CA GLU A 14 27.13 34.56 2.18
C GLU A 14 28.05 33.62 1.38
N GLY A 15 27.47 32.55 0.83
CA GLY A 15 28.15 31.66 -0.12
C GLY A 15 27.58 31.85 -1.52
N THR A 16 28.15 32.78 -2.27
CA THR A 16 27.87 33.04 -3.68
C THR A 16 28.28 31.83 -4.53
N TYR A 17 27.34 31.22 -5.24
CA TYR A 17 27.63 30.19 -6.25
C TYR A 17 28.18 30.87 -7.52
N SER A 18 29.48 30.73 -7.76
CA SER A 18 30.13 31.19 -8.99
C SER A 18 29.78 30.26 -10.15
N ALA A 19 29.22 30.84 -11.22
CA ALA A 19 29.05 30.19 -12.52
C ALA A 19 30.42 30.06 -13.22
N LEU A 20 30.72 28.88 -13.75
CA LEU A 20 31.84 28.66 -14.68
C LEU A 20 31.30 28.55 -16.11
N GLN A 21 31.59 29.55 -16.93
CA GLN A 21 31.61 29.44 -18.39
C GLN A 21 33.02 29.07 -18.84
N THR A 22 33.15 28.18 -19.83
CA THR A 22 34.28 28.24 -20.77
C THR A 22 33.86 27.89 -22.20
N PRO A 23 34.53 28.46 -23.22
CA PRO A 23 34.13 28.42 -24.64
C PRO A 23 34.97 27.44 -25.46
N GLY A 24 34.41 26.89 -26.54
CA GLY A 24 35.17 26.09 -27.51
C GLY A 24 34.34 25.67 -28.73
N THR A 25 34.42 26.45 -29.81
CA THR A 25 33.83 26.18 -31.12
C THR A 25 34.82 25.42 -32.02
N ARG A 26 34.36 24.42 -32.78
CA ARG A 26 34.43 24.29 -34.27
C ARG A 26 34.61 22.85 -34.81
N LEU A 27 33.64 22.48 -35.66
CA LEU A 27 33.71 21.85 -37.00
C LEU A 27 34.53 20.56 -37.22
N GLY A 28 33.84 19.54 -37.73
CA GLY A 28 34.45 18.42 -38.46
C GLY A 28 33.40 17.40 -38.91
N ALA A 29 32.90 17.56 -40.13
CA ALA A 29 31.99 16.63 -40.79
C ALA A 29 32.68 15.28 -41.06
N HIS A 30 31.94 14.19 -40.91
CA HIS A 30 32.17 13.00 -41.73
C HIS A 30 30.83 12.42 -42.17
N PHE A 31 30.59 12.53 -43.47
CA PHE A 31 29.59 11.81 -44.20
C PHE A 31 29.95 10.33 -44.19
N ASN A 32 28.97 9.46 -43.96
CA ASN A 32 29.01 8.09 -44.45
C ASN A 32 27.71 7.81 -45.20
N THR A 33 27.82 7.96 -46.51
CA THR A 33 26.96 7.40 -47.54
C THR A 33 27.12 5.88 -47.51
N GLY A 34 26.04 5.15 -47.25
CA GLY A 34 26.07 3.68 -47.20
C GLY A 34 24.69 3.07 -47.44
N ILE A 35 24.18 3.26 -48.66
CA ILE A 35 23.29 2.35 -49.40
C ILE A 35 21.97 1.96 -48.70
N SER A 36 20.95 2.77 -48.97
CA SER A 36 19.55 2.35 -49.01
C SER A 36 19.31 1.48 -50.25
N THR A 37 19.04 0.19 -50.08
CA THR A 37 18.26 -0.58 -51.04
C THR A 37 16.80 -0.51 -50.63
N LEU A 38 16.11 0.55 -51.05
CA LEU A 38 14.66 0.67 -50.94
C LEU A 38 14.03 0.12 -52.21
N GLU A 39 13.13 -0.84 -52.05
CA GLU A 39 12.26 -1.31 -53.11
C GLU A 39 11.24 -0.20 -53.48
N PRO A 40 10.96 0.04 -54.76
CA PRO A 40 9.99 1.07 -55.16
C PRO A 40 8.57 0.50 -55.05
N GLY A 41 7.68 1.12 -54.25
CA GLY A 41 6.24 0.98 -54.55
C GLY A 41 5.14 1.11 -53.49
N GLN A 42 5.35 1.52 -52.23
CA GLN A 42 4.20 1.74 -51.32
C GLN A 42 4.25 3.08 -50.59
N SER A 43 3.56 4.06 -51.18
CA SER A 43 3.11 5.28 -50.52
C SER A 43 1.75 5.03 -49.86
N LEU A 44 1.67 5.16 -48.54
CA LEU A 44 0.42 5.46 -47.84
C LEU A 44 0.66 6.65 -46.90
N LYS A 45 0.19 7.83 -47.32
CA LYS A 45 -0.10 8.95 -46.43
C LYS A 45 -1.55 8.82 -45.94
N THR A 46 -1.81 9.45 -44.79
CA THR A 46 -3.10 9.71 -44.11
C THR A 46 -3.77 8.49 -43.46
N THR A 47 -3.98 8.48 -42.15
CA THR A 47 -5.11 9.21 -41.53
C THR A 47 -4.85 9.51 -40.05
N MET A 48 -5.15 10.75 -39.63
CA MET A 48 -5.33 11.16 -38.24
C MET A 48 -6.44 10.32 -37.59
N GLY A 49 -6.07 9.43 -36.67
CA GLY A 49 -7.00 8.64 -35.86
C GLY A 49 -7.10 9.18 -34.44
N ALA A 50 -8.27 9.71 -34.13
CA ALA A 50 -8.71 10.24 -32.85
C ALA A 50 -8.30 9.40 -31.62
N GLY A 51 -7.84 10.11 -30.58
CA GLY A 51 -8.17 9.85 -29.17
C GLY A 51 -8.27 8.39 -28.73
N GLY A 52 -7.18 7.65 -28.79
CA GLY A 52 -7.04 6.46 -27.96
C GLY A 52 -6.97 6.91 -26.50
N LYS A 53 -8.09 6.89 -25.77
CA LYS A 53 -8.04 6.81 -24.31
C LYS A 53 -7.20 5.57 -24.02
N SER A 54 -5.95 5.78 -23.65
CA SER A 54 -5.09 4.73 -23.11
C SER A 54 -5.93 4.03 -22.04
N HIS A 55 -6.35 2.79 -22.30
CA HIS A 55 -6.78 1.89 -21.24
C HIS A 55 -5.55 1.73 -20.35
N THR A 56 -5.38 2.66 -19.41
CA THR A 56 -4.44 2.52 -18.33
C THR A 56 -4.85 1.24 -17.62
N LYS A 57 -4.12 0.16 -17.87
CA LYS A 57 -4.34 -1.13 -17.23
C LYS A 57 -4.46 -0.89 -15.72
N GLY A 58 -5.60 -1.23 -15.13
CA GLY A 58 -5.84 -1.09 -13.70
C GLY A 58 -4.94 -2.01 -12.87
N LEU A 59 -4.99 -1.84 -11.56
CA LEU A 59 -4.39 -2.77 -10.60
C LEU A 59 -5.45 -3.77 -10.16
N GLN A 60 -5.19 -5.06 -10.39
CA GLN A 60 -5.94 -6.13 -9.73
C GLN A 60 -5.24 -6.50 -8.43
N ILE A 61 -5.82 -6.14 -7.29
CA ILE A 61 -5.25 -6.33 -5.96
C ILE A 61 -5.94 -7.50 -5.26
N ARG A 62 -5.16 -8.42 -4.70
CA ARG A 62 -5.65 -9.56 -3.93
C ARG A 62 -5.60 -9.28 -2.43
N VAL A 63 -6.75 -9.37 -1.78
CA VAL A 63 -6.91 -9.18 -0.33
C VAL A 63 -7.46 -10.47 0.28
N GLN A 64 -6.87 -10.90 1.39
CA GLN A 64 -7.38 -11.98 2.23
C GLN A 64 -8.12 -11.40 3.44
N GLY A 65 -9.37 -11.82 3.63
CA GLY A 65 -10.19 -11.51 4.81
C GLY A 65 -9.68 -12.19 6.08
N LEU A 66 -10.38 -11.97 7.19
CA LEU A 66 -10.06 -12.61 8.48
C LEU A 66 -10.52 -14.08 8.55
N ASP A 67 -11.45 -14.45 7.69
CA ASP A 67 -11.97 -15.81 7.46
C ASP A 67 -11.17 -16.60 6.40
N ASP A 68 -10.00 -16.06 6.02
CA ASP A 68 -9.09 -16.57 5.00
C ASP A 68 -9.61 -16.57 3.55
N ALA A 69 -10.85 -16.11 3.33
CA ALA A 69 -11.40 -15.89 1.99
C ALA A 69 -10.56 -14.85 1.25
N GLN A 70 -10.36 -15.04 -0.05
CA GLN A 70 -9.59 -14.13 -0.89
C GLN A 70 -10.47 -13.46 -1.93
N GLU A 71 -10.34 -12.15 -2.02
CA GLU A 71 -11.07 -11.30 -2.93
C GLU A 71 -10.13 -10.48 -3.81
N PHE A 72 -10.61 -10.13 -5.00
CA PHE A 72 -9.89 -9.28 -5.94
C PHE A 72 -10.58 -7.93 -6.09
N PHE A 73 -9.76 -6.88 -6.13
CA PHE A 73 -10.18 -5.48 -6.24
C PHE A 73 -9.53 -4.85 -7.46
N GLU A 74 -10.35 -4.33 -8.36
CA GLU A 74 -9.89 -3.58 -9.52
C GLU A 74 -9.77 -2.09 -9.16
N LEU A 75 -8.56 -1.55 -9.19
CA LEU A 75 -8.27 -0.17 -8.82
C LEU A 75 -7.58 0.57 -9.97
N GLU A 76 -7.68 1.89 -9.95
CA GLU A 76 -6.87 2.73 -10.85
C GLU A 76 -5.38 2.68 -10.46
N LEU A 77 -4.47 2.89 -11.43
CA LEU A 77 -3.02 2.94 -11.17
C LEU A 77 -2.60 4.00 -10.15
N LYS A 78 -3.40 5.08 -10.05
CA LYS A 78 -3.20 6.19 -9.12
C LYS A 78 -3.99 6.03 -7.82
N ALA A 79 -4.55 4.85 -7.54
CA ALA A 79 -5.23 4.59 -6.29
C ALA A 79 -4.25 4.67 -5.10
N ASP A 80 -4.72 5.30 -4.02
CA ASP A 80 -4.07 5.31 -2.72
C ASP A 80 -4.53 4.13 -1.85
N GLY A 81 -3.90 3.98 -0.70
CA GLY A 81 -4.27 2.93 0.26
C GLY A 81 -5.71 3.07 0.76
N GLN A 82 -6.19 4.31 0.92
CA GLN A 82 -7.56 4.58 1.36
C GLN A 82 -8.58 4.04 0.37
N THR A 83 -8.33 4.17 -0.93
CA THR A 83 -9.22 3.63 -1.97
C THR A 83 -9.41 2.12 -1.79
N LEU A 84 -8.34 1.36 -1.57
CA LEU A 84 -8.43 -0.09 -1.34
C LEU A 84 -9.14 -0.43 -0.03
N LEU A 85 -8.83 0.28 1.05
CA LEU A 85 -9.48 0.11 2.36
C LEU A 85 -10.98 0.33 2.26
N SER A 86 -11.40 1.45 1.67
CA SER A 86 -12.80 1.79 1.48
C SER A 86 -13.54 0.72 0.66
N GLU A 87 -12.95 0.24 -0.43
CA GLU A 87 -13.56 -0.82 -1.24
C GLU A 87 -13.69 -2.14 -0.48
N MET A 88 -12.66 -2.53 0.29
CA MET A 88 -12.70 -3.72 1.13
C MET A 88 -13.82 -3.61 2.17
N PHE A 89 -13.83 -2.54 2.96
CA PHE A 89 -14.81 -2.33 4.04
C PHE A 89 -16.24 -2.24 3.51
N ARG A 90 -16.43 -1.56 2.38
CA ARG A 90 -17.72 -1.51 1.69
C ARG A 90 -18.19 -2.91 1.27
N ARG A 91 -17.28 -3.74 0.77
CA ARG A 91 -17.63 -5.07 0.27
C ARG A 91 -18.10 -6.03 1.34
N ILE A 92 -17.45 -5.99 2.50
CA ILE A 92 -17.84 -6.82 3.65
C ILE A 92 -18.87 -6.12 4.56
N ASN A 93 -19.41 -4.96 4.15
CA ASN A 93 -20.34 -4.14 4.92
C ASN A 93 -19.85 -3.83 6.37
N LEU A 94 -18.57 -3.49 6.50
CA LEU A 94 -17.96 -3.19 7.79
C LEU A 94 -18.23 -1.74 8.21
N ILE A 95 -19.09 -1.58 9.21
CA ILE A 95 -19.50 -0.28 9.75
C ILE A 95 -18.42 0.30 10.68
N GLU A 96 -17.97 -0.47 11.66
CA GLU A 96 -16.94 -0.04 12.63
C GLU A 96 -15.52 -0.28 12.10
N SER A 97 -15.21 0.34 10.95
CA SER A 97 -13.96 0.06 10.21
C SER A 97 -12.68 0.65 10.82
N ASP A 98 -12.80 1.61 11.74
CA ASP A 98 -11.66 2.34 12.34
C ASP A 98 -10.68 1.44 13.11
N TYR A 99 -11.12 0.24 13.51
CA TYR A 99 -10.30 -0.74 14.21
C TYR A 99 -9.42 -1.58 13.26
N PHE A 100 -9.66 -1.52 11.96
CA PHE A 100 -9.09 -2.44 10.98
C PHE A 100 -8.12 -1.75 10.04
N GLY A 101 -7.26 -2.56 9.42
CA GLY A 101 -6.39 -2.13 8.35
C GLY A 101 -5.99 -3.30 7.46
N LEU A 102 -5.21 -2.98 6.44
CA LEU A 102 -4.57 -3.97 5.59
C LEU A 102 -3.08 -4.03 5.90
N GLU A 103 -2.55 -5.24 6.06
CA GLU A 103 -1.11 -5.49 6.12
C GLU A 103 -0.65 -6.22 4.86
N PHE A 104 0.62 -6.03 4.49
CA PHE A 104 1.28 -6.79 3.42
C PHE A 104 2.72 -7.08 3.81
N GLN A 105 3.35 -8.06 3.15
CA GLN A 105 4.77 -8.31 3.33
C GLN A 105 5.59 -7.39 2.44
N ASN A 106 6.52 -6.65 3.05
CA ASN A 106 7.50 -5.87 2.30
C ASN A 106 8.61 -6.79 1.73
N LEU A 107 9.60 -6.21 1.07
CA LEU A 107 10.72 -6.97 0.46
C LEU A 107 11.59 -7.72 1.47
N GLN A 108 11.56 -7.31 2.74
CA GLN A 108 12.29 -7.94 3.84
C GLN A 108 11.43 -8.99 4.55
N MET A 109 10.29 -9.38 3.97
CA MET A 109 9.31 -10.31 4.55
C MET A 109 8.67 -9.83 5.86
N ASN A 110 8.85 -8.55 6.21
CA ASN A 110 8.21 -7.95 7.37
C ASN A 110 6.77 -7.58 7.05
N ARG A 111 5.85 -7.90 7.97
CA ARG A 111 4.46 -7.42 7.89
C ARG A 111 4.46 -5.92 8.17
N VAL A 112 3.94 -5.15 7.21
CA VAL A 112 3.82 -3.70 7.30
C VAL A 112 2.38 -3.29 7.00
N TRP A 113 1.91 -2.25 7.69
CA TRP A 113 0.60 -1.67 7.44
C TRP A 113 0.59 -0.90 6.12
N LEU A 114 -0.51 -1.04 5.39
CA LEU A 114 -0.85 -0.17 4.28
C LEU A 114 -1.09 1.25 4.81
N ASP A 115 -0.41 2.22 4.23
CA ASP A 115 -0.61 3.64 4.52
C ASP A 115 -1.78 4.17 3.66
N PRO A 116 -2.87 4.66 4.27
CA PRO A 116 -4.05 5.11 3.53
C PRO A 116 -3.74 6.32 2.63
N THR A 117 -2.74 7.13 2.98
CA THR A 117 -2.44 8.40 2.30
C THR A 117 -1.50 8.25 1.10
N LYS A 118 -0.83 7.10 0.96
CA LYS A 118 0.16 6.85 -0.08
C LYS A 118 -0.44 6.07 -1.25
N LEU A 119 0.02 6.39 -2.46
CA LEU A 119 -0.28 5.59 -3.65
C LEU A 119 0.16 4.14 -3.46
N MET A 120 -0.68 3.19 -3.88
CA MET A 120 -0.39 1.75 -3.81
C MET A 120 0.97 1.42 -4.43
N VAL A 121 1.22 1.95 -5.62
CA VAL A 121 2.46 1.75 -6.38
C VAL A 121 3.71 2.39 -5.74
N LYS A 122 3.54 3.32 -4.79
CA LYS A 122 4.65 3.97 -4.09
C LYS A 122 5.07 3.23 -2.82
N GLN A 123 4.19 2.43 -2.24
CA GLN A 123 4.46 1.70 -0.99
C GLN A 123 4.59 0.18 -1.18
N VAL A 124 4.07 -0.37 -2.30
CA VAL A 124 4.16 -1.79 -2.62
C VAL A 124 4.87 -1.98 -3.94
N ARG A 125 5.99 -2.71 -3.94
CA ARG A 125 6.85 -2.88 -5.14
C ARG A 125 6.13 -3.60 -6.29
N ARG A 126 5.33 -4.62 -5.98
CA ARG A 126 4.55 -5.41 -6.95
C ARG A 126 3.14 -5.63 -6.41
N PRO A 127 2.25 -4.61 -6.48
CA PRO A 127 0.93 -4.67 -5.85
C PRO A 127 0.11 -5.89 -6.30
N MET A 128 0.13 -6.20 -7.60
CA MET A 128 -0.61 -7.32 -8.19
C MET A 128 -0.08 -8.72 -7.81
N ASN A 129 1.16 -8.80 -7.30
CA ASN A 129 1.77 -10.05 -6.83
C ASN A 129 1.81 -10.13 -5.30
N SER A 130 1.38 -9.08 -4.61
CA SER A 130 1.39 -9.02 -3.15
C SER A 130 0.07 -9.54 -2.61
N LEU A 131 0.12 -10.18 -1.45
CA LEU A 131 -1.08 -10.54 -0.69
C LEU A 131 -1.27 -9.49 0.40
N PHE A 132 -2.41 -8.81 0.37
CA PHE A 132 -2.86 -7.97 1.46
C PHE A 132 -3.74 -8.79 2.40
N ARG A 133 -3.68 -8.53 3.70
CA ARG A 133 -4.47 -9.23 4.71
C ARG A 133 -5.23 -8.22 5.54
N LEU A 134 -6.54 -8.39 5.66
CA LEU A 134 -7.34 -7.69 6.64
C LEU A 134 -6.89 -8.13 8.04
N SER A 135 -6.60 -7.15 8.88
CA SER A 135 -6.17 -7.37 10.27
C SER A 135 -6.73 -6.29 11.19
N VAL A 136 -6.93 -6.63 12.46
CA VAL A 136 -7.22 -5.65 13.52
C VAL A 136 -5.95 -4.86 13.80
N LYS A 137 -6.06 -3.54 13.70
CA LYS A 137 -4.98 -2.58 13.97
C LYS A 137 -5.05 -2.04 15.39
N PHE A 138 -6.25 -1.82 15.90
CA PHE A 138 -6.49 -1.27 17.24
C PHE A 138 -7.48 -2.15 17.99
N PHE A 139 -7.04 -2.69 19.12
CA PHE A 139 -7.93 -3.40 20.03
C PHE A 139 -8.53 -2.41 21.03
N PRO A 140 -9.86 -2.29 21.13
CA PRO A 140 -10.47 -1.46 22.16
C PRO A 140 -10.13 -2.01 23.55
N PRO A 141 -10.00 -1.16 24.57
CA PRO A 141 -9.70 -1.60 25.94
C PRO A 141 -10.82 -2.47 26.54
N ASP A 142 -12.05 -2.30 26.06
CA ASP A 142 -13.21 -3.07 26.48
C ASP A 142 -13.94 -3.64 25.24
N PRO A 143 -14.04 -4.97 25.08
CA PRO A 143 -14.81 -5.61 24.00
C PRO A 143 -16.28 -5.19 23.94
N GLY A 144 -16.87 -4.76 25.06
CA GLY A 144 -18.24 -4.25 25.13
C GLY A 144 -18.46 -2.93 24.36
N GLN A 145 -17.39 -2.26 23.95
CA GLN A 145 -17.47 -1.03 23.15
C GLN A 145 -17.84 -1.29 21.68
N LEU A 146 -17.59 -2.50 21.17
CA LEU A 146 -17.97 -2.89 19.81
C LEU A 146 -19.49 -3.04 19.75
N GLN A 147 -20.15 -2.25 18.91
CA GLN A 147 -21.61 -2.25 18.80
C GLN A 147 -22.10 -3.33 17.83
N GLU A 148 -21.38 -3.57 16.75
CA GLU A 148 -21.80 -4.49 15.70
C GLU A 148 -21.38 -5.93 15.98
N GLU A 149 -22.30 -6.87 15.75
CA GLU A 149 -22.01 -8.30 15.91
C GLU A 149 -20.96 -8.77 14.92
N PHE A 150 -21.01 -8.26 13.68
CA PHE A 150 -20.04 -8.58 12.66
C PHE A 150 -18.63 -8.13 13.05
N THR A 151 -18.48 -6.96 13.66
CA THR A 151 -17.19 -6.49 14.19
C THR A 151 -16.66 -7.45 15.25
N ARG A 152 -17.48 -7.83 16.23
CA ARG A 152 -17.09 -8.80 17.28
C ARG A 152 -16.68 -10.15 16.70
N TYR A 153 -17.35 -10.59 15.64
CA TYR A 153 -16.99 -11.80 14.89
C TYR A 153 -15.60 -11.67 14.25
N LEU A 154 -15.32 -10.57 13.54
CA LEU A 154 -14.00 -10.33 12.94
C LEU A 154 -12.88 -10.28 13.99
N PHE A 155 -13.13 -9.65 15.15
CA PHE A 155 -12.18 -9.67 16.28
C PHE A 155 -11.91 -11.09 16.79
N SER A 156 -12.93 -11.93 16.83
CA SER A 156 -12.77 -13.33 17.21
C SER A 156 -11.88 -14.06 16.19
N LEU A 157 -12.10 -13.86 14.88
CA LEU A 157 -11.23 -14.42 13.85
C LEU A 157 -9.77 -13.94 13.94
N GLN A 158 -9.55 -12.67 14.30
CA GLN A 158 -8.20 -12.15 14.53
C GLN A 158 -7.49 -12.88 15.67
N ILE A 159 -8.18 -13.06 16.81
CA ILE A 159 -7.62 -13.78 17.96
C ILE A 159 -7.27 -15.22 17.57
N LYS A 160 -8.12 -15.88 16.77
CA LYS A 160 -7.86 -17.24 16.25
C LYS A 160 -6.56 -17.29 15.46
N ARG A 161 -6.41 -16.33 14.53
CA ARG A 161 -5.23 -16.20 13.70
C ARG A 161 -4.00 -15.94 14.54
N ASP A 162 -4.08 -15.06 15.54
CA ASP A 162 -2.95 -14.74 16.39
C ASP A 162 -2.54 -15.88 17.34
N LEU A 163 -3.50 -16.72 17.77
CA LEU A 163 -3.20 -17.97 18.47
C LEU A 163 -2.48 -18.96 17.54
N THR A 164 -3.00 -19.15 16.33
CA THR A 164 -2.43 -20.08 15.34
C THR A 164 -1.04 -19.64 14.87
N ASP A 165 -0.83 -18.34 14.65
CA ASP A 165 0.44 -17.75 14.24
C ASP A 165 1.44 -17.64 15.42
N GLY A 166 1.04 -17.98 16.65
CA GLY A 166 1.88 -17.86 17.85
C GLY A 166 2.18 -16.41 18.26
N ARG A 167 1.34 -15.45 17.83
CA ARG A 167 1.47 -14.03 18.15
C ARG A 167 0.83 -13.68 19.48
N LEU A 168 -0.14 -14.47 19.94
CA LEU A 168 -0.77 -14.33 21.25
C LEU A 168 -0.13 -15.29 22.26
N ASN A 169 0.71 -14.77 23.14
CA ASN A 169 1.33 -15.55 24.21
C ASN A 169 0.33 -15.77 25.35
N CYS A 170 -0.07 -17.02 25.58
CA CYS A 170 -0.91 -17.41 26.71
C CYS A 170 -0.55 -18.82 27.21
N THR A 171 -1.09 -19.22 28.37
CA THR A 171 -0.89 -20.58 28.87
C THR A 171 -1.64 -21.58 27.98
N GLU A 172 -1.19 -22.83 27.93
CA GLU A 172 -1.85 -23.89 27.15
C GLU A 172 -3.34 -24.04 27.52
N ASN A 173 -3.66 -23.97 28.82
CA ASN A 173 -5.04 -24.00 29.29
C ASN A 173 -5.86 -22.81 28.76
N THR A 174 -5.26 -21.62 28.70
CA THR A 174 -5.92 -20.42 28.15
C THR A 174 -6.12 -20.55 26.65
N ALA A 175 -5.11 -21.02 25.91
CA ALA A 175 -5.21 -21.27 24.47
C ALA A 175 -6.34 -22.24 24.16
N ALA A 176 -6.37 -23.40 24.82
CA ALA A 176 -7.40 -24.41 24.63
C ALA A 176 -8.81 -23.89 24.96
N LEU A 177 -8.93 -23.06 26.00
CA LEU A 177 -10.21 -22.42 26.35
C LEU A 177 -10.64 -21.43 25.27
N LEU A 178 -9.72 -20.58 24.79
CA LEU A 178 -10.00 -19.60 23.75
C LEU A 178 -10.43 -20.32 22.47
N ASP A 179 -9.64 -21.27 21.98
CA ASP A 179 -9.95 -22.04 20.77
C ASP A 179 -11.36 -22.65 20.83
N ARG A 180 -11.72 -23.27 21.96
CA ARG A 180 -13.07 -23.84 22.16
C ARG A 180 -14.17 -22.79 22.10
N VAL A 181 -13.96 -21.64 22.75
CA VAL A 181 -14.93 -20.52 22.72
C VAL A 181 -15.07 -19.98 21.31
N GLN A 182 -13.96 -19.84 20.59
CA GLN A 182 -13.94 -19.32 19.23
C GLN A 182 -14.63 -20.26 18.23
N GLU A 183 -14.41 -21.57 18.33
CA GLU A 183 -15.15 -22.57 17.54
C GLU A 183 -16.65 -22.40 17.69
N LYS A 184 -17.14 -22.23 18.92
CA LYS A 184 -18.56 -22.04 19.18
C LYS A 184 -19.09 -20.73 18.59
N ILE A 185 -18.34 -19.62 18.73
CA ILE A 185 -18.72 -18.32 18.14
C ILE A 185 -18.80 -18.43 16.61
N MET A 186 -17.77 -19.01 15.98
CA MET A 186 -17.72 -19.20 14.53
C MET A 186 -18.83 -20.13 14.04
N GLU A 187 -19.16 -21.18 14.78
CA GLU A 187 -20.23 -22.11 14.40
C GLU A 187 -21.61 -21.47 14.52
N LEU A 188 -21.87 -20.70 15.58
CA LEU A 188 -23.12 -19.94 15.72
C LEU A 188 -23.29 -18.93 14.58
N HIS A 189 -22.23 -18.20 14.24
CA HIS A 189 -22.26 -17.26 13.12
C HIS A 189 -22.55 -17.98 11.79
N ARG A 190 -21.92 -19.14 11.54
CA ARG A 190 -22.17 -19.95 10.33
C ARG A 190 -23.60 -20.48 10.24
N ARG A 191 -24.28 -20.69 11.36
CA ARG A 191 -25.68 -21.18 11.40
C ARG A 191 -26.72 -20.08 11.22
N ASN A 192 -26.34 -18.83 11.44
CA ASN A 192 -27.24 -17.67 11.37
C ASN A 192 -27.17 -16.91 10.03
N MET A 193 -26.32 -17.37 9.11
CA MET A 193 -26.22 -16.93 7.71
C MET A 193 -26.98 -17.90 6.79
#